data_AF-A0A967MG88-F1
#
_entry.id   AF-A0A967MG88-F1
#
_cell.length_a   1.000
_cell.length_b   1.000
_cell.length_c   1.000
_cell.angle_alpha   90.00
_cell.angle_beta   90.00
_cell.angle_gamma   90.00
#
_symmetry.space_group_name_H-M   'P 1'
#
loop_
_entity.id
_entity.type
_entity.pdbx_description
1 polymer ?
#
loop_
_entity_poly.entity_id
_entity_poly.type
_entity_poly.pdbx_seq_one_letter_code
_entity_poly.pdbx_strand_id
1 'polypeptide(L)'
;MSEQPRALPSALERLDEIAERMRDKRPCLFLDYDGTLTPIVARPELAVLSEALRDTLRRLARRAMVAVISGRDLQDVRERVGLSELYYAGSHGFDIAGPAGRRI
;
A
#
# COMPACT_ATOMS: atom_id res chain seq x y z
N MET A 1 -22.09 -0.17 15.04
CA MET A 1 -21.42 -0.48 16.32
C MET A 1 -19.93 -0.58 16.00
N SER A 2 -19.19 0.51 16.18
CA SER A 2 -17.76 0.55 15.85
C SER A 2 -17.00 -0.18 16.96
N GLU A 3 -16.44 -1.35 16.64
CA GLU A 3 -15.44 -1.98 17.50
C GLU A 3 -14.27 -1.00 17.64
N GLN A 4 -13.98 -0.55 18.86
CA GLN A 4 -12.72 0.12 19.12
C GLN A 4 -11.60 -0.89 18.83
N PRO A 5 -10.60 -0.53 18.00
CA PRO A 5 -9.50 -1.44 17.74
C PRO A 5 -8.86 -1.81 19.07
N ARG A 6 -8.76 -3.12 19.32
CA ARG A 6 -8.04 -3.68 20.46
C ARG A 6 -6.66 -3.00 20.49
N ALA A 7 -6.23 -2.53 21.67
CA ALA A 7 -4.93 -1.89 21.81
C ALA A 7 -3.82 -2.91 21.52
N LEU A 8 -3.41 -2.99 20.25
CA LEU A 8 -2.29 -3.80 19.79
C LEU A 8 -0.99 -3.04 20.05
N PRO A 9 0.12 -3.74 20.34
CA PRO A 9 1.44 -3.11 20.42
C PRO A 9 1.79 -2.39 19.11
N SER A 10 2.55 -1.30 19.20
CA SER A 10 3.04 -0.59 18.02
C SER A 10 3.93 -1.51 17.18
N ALA A 11 3.67 -1.58 15.87
CA ALA A 11 4.51 -2.32 14.94
C ALA A 11 5.95 -1.76 14.89
N LEU A 12 6.10 -0.45 15.08
CA LEU A 12 7.42 0.21 15.11
C LEU A 12 8.22 -0.16 16.35
N GLU A 13 7.57 -0.31 17.50
CA GLU A 13 8.22 -0.75 18.75
C GLU A 13 8.60 -2.25 18.72
N ARG A 14 7.99 -3.02 17.81
CA ARG A 14 8.22 -4.46 17.63
C ARG A 14 8.92 -4.79 16.31
N LEU A 15 9.60 -3.81 15.71
CA LEU A 15 10.18 -3.97 14.37
C LEU A 15 11.22 -5.10 14.30
N ASP A 16 12.05 -5.26 15.33
CA ASP A 16 13.05 -6.34 15.39
C ASP A 16 12.40 -7.72 15.36
N GLU A 17 11.29 -7.89 16.07
CA GLU A 17 10.53 -9.14 16.08
C GLU A 17 9.90 -9.43 14.71
N ILE A 18 9.35 -8.39 14.06
CA ILE A 18 8.81 -8.51 12.70
C ILE A 18 9.93 -8.91 11.73
N ALA A 19 11.08 -8.24 11.80
CA ALA A 19 12.25 -8.51 10.97
C ALA A 19 12.77 -9.94 11.19
N GLU A 20 12.83 -10.41 12.43
CA GLU A 20 13.24 -11.77 12.75
C GLU A 20 12.26 -12.82 12.19
N ARG A 21 10.95 -12.59 12.30
CA ARG A 21 9.93 -13.47 11.71
C ARG A 21 9.98 -13.51 10.18
N MET A 22 10.51 -12.46 9.56
CA MET A 22 10.72 -12.33 8.12
C MET A 22 12.09 -12.84 7.66
N ARG A 23 12.97 -13.26 8.58
CA ARG A 23 14.28 -13.83 8.26
C ARG A 23 14.11 -15.01 7.29
N ASP A 24 14.93 -15.00 6.24
CA ASP A 24 14.94 -15.99 5.15
C ASP A 24 13.63 -16.11 4.34
N LYS A 25 12.72 -15.15 4.47
CA LYS A 25 11.48 -15.06 3.67
C LYS A 25 11.54 -13.88 2.70
N ARG A 26 10.81 -14.00 1.59
CA ARG A 26 10.51 -12.88 0.70
C ARG A 26 9.11 -12.37 1.01
N PRO A 27 8.97 -11.21 1.66
CA PRO A 27 7.65 -10.70 2.00
C PRO A 27 6.92 -10.16 0.78
N CYS A 28 5.59 -10.14 0.91
CA CYS A 28 4.68 -9.47 0.01
C CYS A 28 3.96 -8.40 0.81
N LEU A 29 4.07 -7.15 0.40
CA LEU A 29 3.49 -5.99 1.06
C LEU A 29 2.17 -5.64 0.39
N PHE A 30 1.09 -5.63 1.15
CA PHE A 30 -0.23 -5.19 0.73
C PHE A 30 -0.58 -3.95 1.52
N LEU A 31 -0.71 -2.83 0.81
CA LEU A 31 -0.82 -1.51 1.42
C LEU A 31 -2.13 -0.88 1.00
N ASP A 32 -2.92 -0.46 1.98
CA ASP A 32 -4.07 0.40 1.72
C ASP A 32 -3.61 1.81 1.31
N TYR A 33 -4.45 2.56 0.61
CA TYR A 33 -4.13 3.92 0.16
C TYR A 33 -4.62 4.98 1.16
N ASP A 34 -5.94 5.16 1.28
CA ASP A 34 -6.56 6.25 2.04
C ASP A 34 -6.53 5.99 3.54
N GLY A 35 -5.77 6.80 4.28
CA GLY A 35 -5.55 6.62 5.73
C GLY A 35 -4.36 5.76 6.08
N THR A 36 -3.68 5.19 5.08
CA THR A 36 -2.46 4.38 5.26
C THR A 36 -1.26 5.02 4.56
N LEU A 37 -1.27 5.11 3.23
CA LEU A 37 -0.22 5.78 2.46
C LEU A 37 -0.45 7.29 2.34
N THR A 38 -1.69 7.72 2.46
CA THR A 38 -2.06 9.15 2.54
C THR A 38 -2.88 9.40 3.80
N PRO A 39 -2.84 10.62 4.37
CA PRO A 39 -3.73 10.95 5.48
C PRO A 39 -5.20 10.83 5.05
N ILE A 40 -6.08 10.58 6.03
CA ILE A 40 -7.53 10.71 5.81
C ILE A 40 -7.84 12.19 5.62
N VAL A 41 -8.44 12.52 4.48
CA VAL A 41 -8.79 13.89 4.08
C VAL A 41 -10.28 14.01 3.83
N ALA A 42 -10.82 15.23 3.96
CA ALA A 42 -12.24 15.49 3.79
C ALA A 42 -12.74 15.33 2.34
N ARG A 43 -11.82 15.45 1.37
CA ARG A 43 -12.10 15.38 -0.07
C ARG A 43 -11.13 14.38 -0.72
N PRO A 44 -11.62 13.33 -1.42
CA PRO A 44 -10.77 12.27 -1.98
C PRO A 44 -9.63 12.77 -2.88
N GLU A 45 -9.83 13.87 -3.61
CA GLU A 45 -8.85 14.48 -4.49
C GLU A 45 -7.62 15.02 -3.74
N LEU A 46 -7.75 15.35 -2.46
CA LEU A 46 -6.66 15.84 -1.61
C LEU A 46 -5.76 14.73 -1.06
N ALA A 47 -6.15 13.45 -1.26
CA ALA A 47 -5.34 12.30 -0.88
C ALA A 47 -4.21 12.10 -1.89
N VAL A 48 -3.16 12.92 -1.75
CA VAL A 48 -2.00 12.94 -2.64
C VAL A 48 -0.82 12.25 -1.97
N LEU A 49 -0.22 11.28 -2.67
CA LEU A 49 0.98 10.60 -2.23
C LEU A 49 2.17 11.55 -2.28
N SER A 50 2.86 11.72 -1.15
CA SER A 50 4.07 12.55 -1.09
C SER A 50 5.21 11.93 -1.90
N GLU A 51 6.10 12.76 -2.44
CA GLU A 51 7.23 12.28 -3.25
C GLU A 51 8.19 11.39 -2.42
N ALA A 52 8.42 11.74 -1.15
CA ALA A 52 9.24 10.94 -0.25
C ALA A 52 8.68 9.52 -0.03
N LEU A 53 7.35 9.38 0.03
CA LEU A 53 6.71 8.08 0.18
C LEU A 53 6.69 7.32 -1.15
N ARG A 54 6.46 8.01 -2.28
CA ARG A 54 6.59 7.45 -3.63
C ARG A 54 7.98 6.83 -3.83
N ASP A 55 9.04 7.55 -3.48
CA ASP A 55 10.41 7.04 -3.53
C ASP A 55 10.65 5.85 -2.60
N THR A 56 10.00 5.84 -1.44
CA THR A 56 10.07 4.71 -0.51
C THR A 56 9.42 3.46 -1.09
N LEU A 57 8.24 3.58 -1.70
CA LEU A 57 7.55 2.48 -2.38
C LEU A 57 8.38 1.94 -3.56
N ARG A 58 8.96 2.83 -4.38
CA ARG A 58 9.89 2.48 -5.46
C ARG A 58 11.09 1.68 -4.95
N ARG A 59 11.69 2.09 -3.81
CA ARG A 59 12.79 1.33 -3.17
C ARG A 59 12.34 -0.03 -2.65
N LEU A 60 11.14 -0.11 -2.07
CA LEU A 60 10.57 -1.36 -1.55
C LEU A 60 10.27 -2.36 -2.68
N ALA A 61 9.74 -1.90 -3.81
CA ALA A 61 9.44 -2.73 -4.98
C ALA A 61 10.65 -3.46 -5.55
N ARG A 62 11.87 -2.92 -5.36
CA ARG A 62 13.12 -3.59 -5.75
C ARG A 62 13.52 -4.73 -4.82
N ARG A 63 12.90 -4.84 -3.65
CA ARG A 63 13.26 -5.80 -2.58
C ARG A 63 12.17 -6.83 -2.33
N ALA A 64 10.91 -6.49 -2.62
CA ALA A 64 9.74 -7.29 -2.32
C ALA A 64 8.61 -7.00 -3.31
N MET A 65 7.65 -7.92 -3.41
CA MET A 65 6.39 -7.63 -4.09
C MET A 65 5.63 -6.59 -3.28
N VAL A 66 5.13 -5.54 -3.94
CA VAL A 66 4.34 -4.47 -3.32
C VAL A 66 3.05 -4.30 -4.12
N ALA A 67 1.92 -4.35 -3.42
CA ALA A 67 0.59 -4.13 -3.96
C ALA A 67 -0.10 -2.99 -3.21
N VAL A 68 -0.67 -2.05 -3.95
CA VAL A 68 -1.58 -1.03 -3.41
C VAL A 68 -3.01 -1.52 -3.61
N ILE A 69 -3.76 -1.63 -2.51
CA ILE A 69 -5.17 -2.03 -2.50
C ILE A 69 -5.99 -0.81 -2.13
N SER A 70 -7.02 -0.48 -2.91
CA SER A 70 -7.86 0.67 -2.64
C SER A 70 -9.32 0.41 -3.03
N GLY A 71 -10.24 1.11 -2.36
CA GLY A 71 -11.63 1.24 -2.78
C GLY A 71 -11.81 2.15 -4.00
N ARG A 72 -10.79 2.94 -4.36
CA ARG A 72 -10.79 3.78 -5.57
C ARG A 72 -10.79 2.94 -6.83
N ASP A 73 -11.25 3.53 -7.93
CA ASP A 73 -11.05 2.97 -9.26
C ASP A 73 -9.56 2.65 -9.52
N LEU A 74 -9.30 1.58 -10.27
CA LEU A 74 -7.95 1.10 -10.53
C LEU A 74 -7.08 2.16 -11.23
N GLN A 75 -7.64 2.92 -12.16
CA GLN A 75 -6.92 3.97 -12.85
C GLN A 75 -6.64 5.16 -11.92
N ASP A 76 -7.60 5.58 -11.10
CA ASP A 76 -7.43 6.69 -10.13
C ASP A 76 -6.28 6.40 -9.15
N VAL A 77 -6.25 5.22 -8.52
CA VAL A 77 -5.17 4.89 -7.59
C VAL A 77 -3.82 4.74 -8.29
N ARG A 78 -3.79 4.20 -9.52
CA ARG A 78 -2.56 4.07 -10.32
C ARG A 78 -1.98 5.44 -10.68
N GLU A 79 -2.81 6.40 -11.09
CA GLU A 79 -2.36 7.75 -11.44
C GLU A 79 -1.81 8.49 -10.21
N ARG A 80 -2.48 8.35 -9.06
CA ARG A 80 -2.03 8.96 -7.81
C ARG A 80 -0.69 8.42 -7.35
N VAL A 81 -0.52 7.09 -7.35
CA VAL A 81 0.72 6.42 -6.90
C VAL A 81 1.82 6.52 -7.94
N GLY A 82 1.49 6.50 -9.24
CA GLY A 82 2.40 6.76 -10.37
C GLY A 82 3.66 5.91 -10.42
N LEU A 83 3.57 4.63 -10.03
CA LEU A 83 4.67 3.67 -10.08
C LEU A 83 4.27 2.45 -10.90
N SER A 84 4.94 2.20 -12.03
CA SER A 84 4.58 1.13 -12.96
C SER A 84 5.11 -0.24 -12.53
N GLU A 85 5.99 -0.28 -11.53
CA GLU A 85 6.60 -1.48 -10.97
C GLU A 85 5.78 -2.14 -9.85
N LEU A 86 4.64 -1.55 -9.45
CA LEU A 86 3.77 -2.09 -8.38
C LEU A 86 2.59 -2.88 -8.94
N TYR A 87 2.00 -3.69 -8.06
CA TYR A 87 0.67 -4.26 -8.26
C TYR A 87 -0.39 -3.29 -7.72
N TYR A 88 -1.57 -3.31 -8.32
CA TYR A 88 -2.71 -2.49 -7.94
C TYR A 88 -3.98 -3.32 -7.94
N ALA A 89 -4.77 -3.16 -6.89
CA ALA A 89 -6.13 -3.66 -6.79
C ALA A 89 -7.06 -2.46 -6.51
N GLY A 90 -7.86 -2.09 -7.49
CA GLY A 90 -8.87 -1.03 -7.38
C GLY A 90 -10.27 -1.64 -7.22
N SER A 91 -11.27 -0.77 -7.08
CA SER A 91 -12.68 -1.15 -6.98
C SER A 91 -12.90 -2.20 -5.88
N HIS A 92 -12.29 -2.04 -4.71
CA HIS A 92 -12.32 -3.03 -3.62
C HIS A 92 -11.78 -4.43 -4.00
N GLY A 93 -10.89 -4.51 -5.00
CA GLY A 93 -10.26 -5.75 -5.46
C GLY A 93 -10.92 -6.40 -6.67
N PHE A 94 -11.95 -5.80 -7.26
CA PHE A 94 -12.56 -6.31 -8.49
C PHE A 94 -11.66 -6.14 -9.72
N ASP A 95 -10.82 -5.10 -9.73
CA ASP A 95 -9.93 -4.80 -10.85
C ASP A 95 -8.47 -4.89 -10.40
N ILE A 96 -7.68 -5.77 -11.03
CA ILE A 96 -6.28 -6.00 -10.66
C ILE A 96 -5.37 -5.78 -11.86
N ALA A 97 -4.28 -5.05 -11.63
CA ALA A 97 -3.20 -4.90 -12.59
C ALA A 97 -1.83 -5.06 -11.93
N GLY A 98 -0.97 -5.83 -12.58
CA GLY A 98 0.42 -5.98 -12.21
C GLY A 98 1.34 -4.95 -12.86
N PRO A 99 2.67 -5.13 -12.65
CA PRO A 99 3.70 -4.28 -13.21
C PRO A 99 3.61 -4.19 -14.74
N ALA A 100 4.01 -3.04 -15.29
CA ALA A 100 3.93 -2.71 -16.71
C ALA A 100 2.50 -2.83 -17.31
N GLY A 101 1.46 -2.75 -16.47
CA GLY A 101 0.06 -2.73 -16.93
C GLY A 101 -0.51 -4.09 -17.32
N ARG A 102 0.14 -5.20 -16.92
CA ARG A 102 -0.42 -6.54 -17.09
C ARG A 102 -1.74 -6.65 -16.32
N ARG A 103 -2.87 -6.80 -17.01
CA ARG A 103 -4.15 -7.13 -16.35
C ARG A 103 -4.13 -8.57 -15.84
N ILE A 104 -4.74 -8.79 -14.68
CA ILE A 104 -4.87 -10.08 -14.00
C ILE A 104 -6.34 -10.48 -14.01
#